data_AF-A0A232LYK6-F1
#
_entry.id   AF-A0A232LYK6-F1
#
_cell.length_a   1.000
_cell.length_b   1.000
_cell.length_c   1.000
_cell.angle_alpha   90.00
_cell.angle_beta   90.00
_cell.angle_gamma   90.00
#
_symmetry.space_group_name_H-M   'P 1'
#
loop_
_entity.id
_entity.type
_entity.pdbx_description
1 polymer ?
#
loop_
_entity_poly.entity_id
_entity_poly.type
_entity_poly.pdbx_seq_one_letter_code
_entity_poly.pdbx_strand_id
1 'polypeptide(L)'
;MAITDFRANLQHRFRQAGRSPMAEAVFRSVVASSTTLVGDIDSAGTASYHTLAPPDSRTMSTLRRHSVTDYEHAARTVTKEDFRTFDYILAMDGNNLRDLLRVRNSVLTTGKKGSSSHAASSVSDYSARPIGSSGSGEKIAEVRLFGDFGPDGTIQSRVGGGEEVQDPYYGGAQGFEEVYEQAVRFSKAFLAYLATKGKAGGVVEES
;
A
#
# COMPACT_ATOMS: atom_id res chain seq x y z
N MET A 1 1.80 2.98 -8.20
CA MET A 1 1.36 2.63 -6.84
C MET A 1 2.10 1.38 -6.41
N ALA A 2 2.72 1.40 -5.24
CA ALA A 2 3.23 0.18 -4.62
C ALA A 2 2.29 -0.28 -3.50
N ILE A 3 1.88 -1.54 -3.54
CA ILE A 3 1.16 -2.20 -2.44
C ILE A 3 2.20 -2.88 -1.55
N THR A 4 2.11 -2.76 -0.23
CA THR A 4 3.15 -3.31 0.64
C THR A 4 2.61 -4.26 1.69
N ASP A 5 3.26 -5.42 1.86
CA ASP A 5 2.87 -6.45 2.85
C ASP A 5 4.04 -7.07 3.64
N PHE A 6 3.79 -7.14 4.93
CA PHE A 6 4.24 -8.10 5.94
C PHE A 6 5.59 -8.01 6.65
N ARG A 7 5.45 -8.04 7.99
CA ARG A 7 6.43 -8.41 9.02
C ARG A 7 5.75 -9.39 9.99
N ALA A 8 6.15 -10.66 9.97
CA ALA A 8 5.80 -11.62 11.01
C ALA A 8 6.72 -11.41 12.23
N ASN A 9 6.16 -11.06 13.38
CA ASN A 9 6.82 -11.21 14.68
C ASN A 9 6.10 -12.34 15.42
N LEU A 10 6.49 -13.59 15.18
CA LEU A 10 6.12 -14.77 15.98
C LEU A 10 7.11 -15.90 15.70
N GLN A 11 7.57 -16.53 16.77
CA GLN A 11 8.69 -17.48 16.85
C GLN A 11 8.47 -18.85 16.18
N HIS A 12 7.61 -19.00 15.18
CA HIS A 12 7.44 -20.30 14.51
C HIS A 12 7.47 -20.18 12.99
N ARG A 13 8.48 -20.84 12.43
CA ARG A 13 8.76 -21.08 11.00
C ARG A 13 7.48 -21.52 10.30
N PHE A 14 7.16 -20.96 9.12
CA PHE A 14 6.63 -21.62 7.91
C PHE A 14 5.96 -20.58 6.98
N ARG A 15 6.61 -20.24 5.85
CA ARG A 15 6.08 -19.78 4.55
C ARG A 15 4.75 -18.97 4.54
N GLN A 16 4.74 -17.64 4.64
CA GLN A 16 3.47 -16.88 4.52
C GLN A 16 3.59 -15.61 3.66
N ALA A 17 3.24 -15.69 2.37
CA ALA A 17 3.03 -14.53 1.48
C ALA A 17 1.60 -14.60 0.94
N GLY A 18 0.65 -14.00 1.67
CA GLY A 18 -0.79 -14.18 1.44
C GLY A 18 -1.54 -12.91 1.01
N ARG A 19 -1.23 -11.75 1.62
CA ARG A 19 -2.02 -10.52 1.46
C ARG A 19 -1.52 -9.62 0.35
N SER A 20 -0.23 -9.26 0.28
CA SER A 20 0.27 -8.45 -0.86
C SER A 20 0.00 -9.11 -2.20
N PRO A 21 0.23 -10.43 -2.39
CA PRO A 21 0.08 -10.96 -3.73
C PRO A 21 -1.39 -10.99 -4.14
N MET A 22 -2.29 -11.15 -3.16
CA MET A 22 -3.73 -11.03 -3.39
C MET A 22 -4.14 -9.61 -3.72
N ALA A 23 -3.72 -8.63 -2.91
CA ALA A 23 -4.05 -7.23 -3.12
C ALA A 23 -3.51 -6.70 -4.45
N GLU A 24 -2.29 -7.07 -4.84
CA GLU A 24 -1.70 -6.70 -6.13
C GLU A 24 -2.47 -7.32 -7.30
N ALA A 25 -2.71 -8.64 -7.27
CA ALA A 25 -3.42 -9.34 -8.33
C ALA A 25 -4.84 -8.79 -8.52
N VAL A 26 -5.56 -8.58 -7.40
CA VAL A 26 -6.89 -7.97 -7.40
C VAL A 26 -6.83 -6.55 -7.94
N PHE A 27 -5.91 -5.72 -7.48
CA PHE A 27 -5.81 -4.34 -7.92
C PHE A 27 -5.50 -4.25 -9.41
N ARG A 28 -4.56 -5.06 -9.93
CA ARG A 28 -4.28 -5.15 -11.38
C ARG A 28 -5.53 -5.54 -12.16
N SER A 29 -6.28 -6.53 -11.70
CA SER A 29 -7.53 -6.97 -12.33
C SER A 29 -8.61 -5.87 -12.32
N VAL A 30 -8.74 -5.13 -11.23
CA VAL A 30 -9.70 -4.03 -11.11
C VAL A 30 -9.28 -2.86 -12.01
N VAL A 31 -8.01 -2.46 -12.02
CA VAL A 31 -7.51 -1.37 -12.88
C VAL A 31 -7.67 -1.71 -14.37
N ALA A 32 -7.28 -2.91 -14.78
CA ALA A 32 -7.39 -3.37 -16.17
C ALA A 32 -8.83 -3.30 -16.71
N SER A 33 -9.81 -3.43 -15.82
CA SER A 33 -11.24 -3.37 -16.17
C SER A 33 -11.87 -1.98 -16.05
N SER A 34 -11.18 -0.97 -15.50
CA SER A 34 -11.85 0.27 -15.10
C SER A 34 -11.16 1.60 -15.43
N THR A 35 -9.85 1.68 -15.70
CA THR A 35 -9.23 2.99 -15.98
C THR A 35 -7.80 2.98 -16.53
N THR A 36 -7.36 4.09 -17.16
CA THR A 36 -5.96 4.41 -17.50
C THR A 36 -5.25 5.29 -16.46
N LEU A 37 -5.88 5.58 -15.32
CA LEU A 37 -5.37 6.51 -14.29
C LEU A 37 -4.16 5.98 -13.50
N VAL A 38 -3.80 4.71 -13.64
CA VAL A 38 -2.68 4.10 -12.94
C VAL A 38 -1.69 3.53 -13.95
N GLY A 39 -0.46 4.03 -13.92
CA GLY A 39 0.65 3.52 -14.74
C GLY A 39 1.29 2.30 -14.09
N ASP A 40 2.24 2.51 -13.20
CA ASP A 40 3.00 1.41 -12.58
C ASP A 40 2.30 0.84 -11.34
N ILE A 41 2.22 -0.48 -11.26
CA ILE A 41 1.71 -1.24 -10.10
C ILE A 41 2.76 -2.27 -9.70
N ASP A 42 3.08 -2.31 -8.41
CA ASP A 42 4.04 -3.26 -7.86
C ASP A 42 3.66 -3.64 -6.42
N SER A 43 4.25 -4.70 -5.87
CA SER A 43 4.19 -4.96 -4.44
C SER A 43 5.50 -5.36 -3.79
N ALA A 44 5.67 -4.96 -2.52
CA ALA A 44 6.92 -5.14 -1.78
C ALA A 44 6.69 -5.32 -0.28
N GLY A 45 7.50 -6.14 0.39
CA GLY A 45 7.37 -6.36 1.82
C GLY A 45 8.16 -5.40 2.71
N THR A 46 7.67 -5.17 3.93
CA THR A 46 8.32 -4.28 4.91
C THR A 46 9.46 -4.97 5.69
N ALA A 47 9.54 -6.30 5.65
CA ALA A 47 10.60 -7.09 6.25
C ALA A 47 11.32 -7.99 5.23
N SER A 48 12.61 -8.25 5.45
CA SER A 48 13.49 -9.03 4.54
C SER A 48 13.27 -10.54 4.59
N TYR A 49 12.25 -11.02 5.30
CA TYR A 49 12.00 -12.44 5.46
C TYR A 49 11.21 -12.95 4.23
N HIS A 50 11.90 -13.67 3.35
CA HIS A 50 11.39 -14.33 2.13
C HIS A 50 11.44 -13.54 0.81
N THR A 51 12.60 -12.96 0.52
CA THR A 51 12.98 -12.73 -0.89
C THR A 51 12.89 -14.08 -1.64
N LEU A 52 12.16 -14.11 -2.77
CA LEU A 52 12.03 -15.24 -3.73
C LEU A 52 11.09 -16.42 -3.39
N ALA A 53 10.22 -16.33 -2.37
CA ALA A 53 9.20 -17.37 -2.18
C ALA A 53 7.99 -17.18 -3.13
N PRO A 54 7.46 -18.25 -3.77
CA PRO A 54 6.24 -18.14 -4.56
C PRO A 54 5.03 -17.79 -3.66
N PRO A 55 3.97 -17.18 -4.22
CA PRO A 55 2.75 -16.87 -3.48
C PRO A 55 2.13 -18.11 -2.80
N ASP A 56 1.45 -17.93 -1.66
CA ASP A 56 0.76 -19.04 -1.00
C ASP A 56 -0.27 -19.70 -1.94
N SER A 57 -0.27 -21.03 -1.99
CA SER A 57 -1.14 -21.81 -2.87
C SER A 57 -2.64 -21.54 -2.67
N ARG A 58 -3.06 -21.18 -1.45
CA ARG A 58 -4.44 -20.80 -1.12
C ARG A 58 -4.78 -19.42 -1.66
N THR A 59 -3.85 -18.47 -1.58
CA THR A 59 -3.98 -17.17 -2.27
C THR A 59 -4.17 -17.37 -3.76
N MET A 60 -3.32 -18.18 -4.40
CA MET A 60 -3.46 -18.48 -5.83
C MET A 60 -4.76 -19.23 -6.16
N SER A 61 -5.22 -20.11 -5.27
CA SER A 61 -6.49 -20.81 -5.43
C SER A 61 -7.68 -19.85 -5.39
N THR A 62 -7.70 -18.93 -4.43
CA THR A 62 -8.72 -17.87 -4.33
C THR A 62 -8.72 -16.97 -5.56
N LEU A 63 -7.55 -16.50 -5.99
CA LEU A 63 -7.42 -15.68 -7.20
C LEU A 63 -7.99 -16.40 -8.44
N ARG A 64 -7.67 -17.68 -8.63
CA ARG A 64 -8.21 -18.50 -9.73
C ARG A 64 -9.73 -18.65 -9.66
N ARG A 65 -10.32 -18.83 -8.47
CA ARG A 65 -11.79 -18.89 -8.30
C ARG A 65 -12.48 -17.61 -8.77
N HIS A 66 -11.76 -16.48 -8.71
CA HIS A 66 -12.21 -15.18 -9.18
C HIS A 66 -11.70 -14.80 -10.57
N SER A 67 -11.24 -15.78 -11.35
CA SER A 67 -10.74 -15.59 -12.72
C SER A 67 -9.49 -14.71 -12.85
N VAL A 68 -8.76 -14.46 -11.75
CA VAL A 68 -7.46 -13.79 -11.77
C VAL A 68 -6.38 -14.85 -11.94
N THR A 69 -5.91 -15.04 -13.19
CA THR A 69 -5.06 -16.18 -13.57
C THR A 69 -3.65 -15.80 -14.05
N ASP A 70 -3.47 -14.59 -14.58
CA ASP A 70 -2.20 -14.11 -15.17
C ASP A 70 -1.25 -13.44 -14.15
N TYR A 71 -1.31 -13.86 -12.89
CA TYR A 71 -0.55 -13.23 -11.82
C TYR A 71 0.77 -13.98 -11.54
N GLU A 72 1.88 -13.37 -11.95
CA GLU A 72 3.23 -13.74 -11.51
C GLU A 72 3.79 -12.68 -10.56
N HIS A 73 4.31 -13.12 -9.42
CA HIS A 73 4.86 -12.21 -8.42
C HIS A 73 6.18 -12.72 -7.87
N ALA A 74 7.16 -11.82 -7.80
CA ALA A 74 8.42 -12.03 -7.12
C ALA A 74 8.47 -11.19 -5.85
N ALA A 75 8.45 -11.85 -4.69
CA ALA A 75 8.56 -11.18 -3.41
C ALA A 75 9.87 -10.39 -3.33
N ARG A 76 9.76 -9.06 -3.19
CA ARG A 76 10.87 -8.13 -2.97
C ARG A 76 10.62 -7.30 -1.71
N THR A 77 11.68 -6.69 -1.16
CA THR A 77 11.59 -5.80 0.00
C THR A 77 11.43 -4.35 -0.44
N VAL A 78 10.69 -3.56 0.33
CA VAL A 78 10.56 -2.11 0.13
C VAL A 78 11.92 -1.44 0.31
N THR A 79 12.26 -0.56 -0.61
CA THR A 79 13.51 0.21 -0.63
C THR A 79 13.22 1.68 -0.40
N LYS A 80 14.27 2.46 -0.11
CA LYS A 80 14.14 3.92 -0.03
C LYS A 80 13.75 4.54 -1.37
N GLU A 81 14.07 3.89 -2.47
CA GLU A 81 13.81 4.39 -3.82
C GLU A 81 12.34 4.24 -4.23
N ASP A 82 11.63 3.25 -3.65
CA ASP A 82 10.18 3.12 -3.83
C ASP A 82 9.44 4.40 -3.40
N PHE A 83 9.93 5.08 -2.36
CA PHE A 83 9.35 6.33 -1.88
C PHE A 83 9.59 7.52 -2.82
N ARG A 84 10.51 7.42 -3.77
CA ARG A 84 10.75 8.44 -4.80
C ARG A 84 10.07 8.10 -6.12
N THR A 85 9.96 6.82 -6.40
CA THR A 85 9.40 6.28 -7.64
C THR A 85 7.87 6.37 -7.65
N PHE A 86 7.22 5.95 -6.56
CA PHE A 86 5.76 5.86 -6.51
C PHE A 86 5.07 7.10 -5.94
N ASP A 87 3.87 7.41 -6.43
CA ASP A 87 2.99 8.43 -5.84
C ASP A 87 2.38 7.98 -4.51
N TYR A 88 2.02 6.69 -4.44
CA TYR A 88 1.34 6.07 -3.32
C TYR A 88 2.00 4.75 -2.94
N ILE A 89 2.20 4.58 -1.64
CA ILE A 89 2.59 3.32 -1.00
C ILE A 89 1.49 2.93 0.00
N LEU A 90 0.81 1.83 -0.26
CA LEU A 90 -0.36 1.40 0.51
C LEU A 90 0.01 0.24 1.45
N ALA A 91 -0.23 0.44 2.74
CA ALA A 91 -0.02 -0.54 3.79
C ALA A 91 -1.24 -1.45 3.95
N MET A 92 -1.02 -2.74 4.20
CA MET A 92 -2.11 -3.68 4.50
C MET A 92 -2.65 -3.52 5.93
N ASP A 93 -1.77 -3.26 6.90
CA ASP A 93 -2.12 -3.16 8.33
C ASP A 93 -1.36 -2.04 9.06
N GLY A 94 -1.71 -1.79 10.32
CA GLY A 94 -1.09 -0.75 11.14
C GLY A 94 0.39 -1.00 11.46
N ASN A 95 0.86 -2.26 11.42
CA ASN A 95 2.28 -2.56 11.59
C ASN A 95 3.08 -2.14 10.35
N ASN A 96 2.57 -2.50 9.17
CA ASN A 96 3.16 -2.14 7.88
C ASN A 96 3.18 -0.62 7.75
N LEU A 97 2.08 0.04 8.08
CA LEU A 97 1.97 1.49 8.06
C LEU A 97 3.05 2.15 8.94
N ARG A 98 3.21 1.68 10.19
CA ARG A 98 4.24 2.20 11.11
C ARG A 98 5.66 2.00 10.56
N ASP A 99 5.95 0.82 10.01
CA ASP A 99 7.28 0.53 9.47
C ASP A 99 7.58 1.38 8.21
N LEU A 100 6.62 1.54 7.30
CA LEU A 100 6.75 2.39 6.11
C LEU A 100 6.91 3.87 6.46
N LEU A 101 6.15 4.37 7.44
CA LEU A 101 6.28 5.74 7.91
C LEU A 101 7.66 6.00 8.52
N ARG A 102 8.25 5.02 9.21
CA ARG A 102 9.64 5.10 9.69
C ARG A 102 10.63 5.22 8.54
N VAL A 103 10.49 4.40 7.50
CA VAL A 103 11.38 4.46 6.32
C VAL A 103 11.21 5.78 5.57
N ARG A 104 9.97 6.23 5.33
CA ARG A 104 9.65 7.52 4.71
C ARG A 104 10.31 8.69 5.44
N ASN A 105 10.24 8.71 6.77
CA ASN A 105 10.90 9.74 7.59
C ASN A 105 12.43 9.72 7.43
N SER A 106 13.03 8.52 7.30
CA SER A 106 14.46 8.42 6.97
C SER A 106 14.76 9.05 5.60
N VAL A 107 13.94 8.79 4.57
CA VAL A 107 14.12 9.39 3.23
C VAL A 107 14.02 10.92 3.28
N LEU A 108 13.02 11.45 3.98
CA LEU A 108 12.82 12.91 4.15
C LEU A 108 13.97 13.59 4.90
N THR A 109 14.58 12.91 5.86
CA THR A 109 15.71 13.45 6.65
C THR A 109 17.05 13.30 5.94
N THR A 110 17.23 12.30 5.07
CA THR A 110 18.48 12.13 4.31
C THR A 110 18.70 13.23 3.27
N GLY A 111 17.63 13.88 2.78
CA GLY A 111 17.71 15.08 1.94
C GLY A 111 18.03 16.38 2.70
N LYS A 112 18.00 16.37 4.04
CA LYS A 112 18.27 17.51 4.93
C LYS A 112 19.51 17.28 5.79
N LYS A 113 20.66 16.96 5.20
CA LYS A 113 21.91 16.94 5.98
C LYS A 113 22.47 18.36 6.14
N GLY A 114 22.03 19.00 7.23
CA GLY A 114 22.48 20.30 7.69
C GLY A 114 21.78 20.80 8.96
N SER A 115 21.46 19.94 9.95
CA SER A 115 21.32 20.32 11.36
C SER A 115 21.01 19.09 12.22
N SER A 116 21.76 18.92 13.29
CA SER A 116 21.59 17.89 14.33
C SER A 116 20.34 18.09 15.17
N SER A 117 19.64 17.01 15.54
CA SER A 117 19.33 16.69 16.94
C SER A 117 18.57 15.36 17.06
N HIS A 118 18.86 14.63 18.13
CA HIS A 118 18.15 13.43 18.57
C HIS A 118 16.82 13.85 19.21
N ALA A 119 15.70 13.44 18.62
CA ALA A 119 14.41 13.45 19.30
C ALA A 119 13.66 12.16 18.97
N ALA A 120 13.37 11.38 20.02
CA ALA A 120 12.41 10.29 19.95
C ALA A 120 11.04 10.90 19.64
N SER A 121 10.55 10.77 18.40
CA SER A 121 9.25 11.30 18.03
C SER A 121 8.14 10.32 18.41
N SER A 122 7.26 10.74 19.32
CA SER A 122 6.03 10.05 19.67
C SER A 122 5.16 9.78 18.43
N VAL A 123 4.45 8.65 18.47
CA VAL A 123 3.68 8.05 17.38
C VAL A 123 2.40 8.82 17.04
N SER A 124 2.15 9.97 17.66
CA SER A 124 0.83 10.60 17.71
C SER A 124 0.51 11.61 16.61
N ASP A 125 1.46 11.99 15.74
CA ASP A 125 1.25 13.12 14.82
C ASP A 125 1.68 12.87 13.37
N TYR A 126 1.37 11.69 12.85
CA TYR A 126 1.50 11.38 11.41
C TYR A 126 0.39 12.05 10.56
N SER A 127 -0.30 13.05 11.12
CA SER A 127 -1.37 13.76 10.44
C SER A 127 -0.83 14.36 9.14
N ALA A 128 -1.49 13.96 8.05
CA ALA A 128 -1.34 14.40 6.67
C ALA A 128 -0.51 15.68 6.48
N ARG A 129 0.80 15.55 6.19
CA ARG A 129 1.49 16.64 5.49
C ARG A 129 0.82 16.78 4.12
N PRO A 130 0.40 17.99 3.71
CA PRO A 130 -0.29 18.19 2.44
C PRO A 130 0.57 17.68 1.28
N ILE A 131 -0.09 17.27 0.20
CA ILE A 131 0.54 17.02 -1.08
C ILE A 131 1.33 18.28 -1.45
N GLY A 132 2.65 18.16 -1.55
CA GLY A 132 3.50 19.26 -1.98
C GLY A 132 4.80 19.35 -1.20
N SER A 133 5.88 19.04 -1.92
CA SER A 133 7.19 19.67 -1.79
C SER A 133 7.79 19.68 -0.37
N SER A 134 8.65 18.69 -0.09
CA SER A 134 9.92 18.99 0.60
C SER A 134 10.45 20.28 -0.02
N GLY A 135 10.91 21.27 0.76
CA GLY A 135 11.42 22.55 0.23
C GLY A 135 12.58 22.46 -0.78
N SER A 136 12.94 21.24 -1.22
CA SER A 136 13.84 20.87 -2.30
C SER A 136 13.16 20.38 -3.61
N GLY A 137 11.83 20.38 -3.74
CA GLY A 137 11.14 19.99 -4.98
C GLY A 137 11.10 18.48 -5.27
N GLU A 138 11.60 17.63 -4.37
CA GLU A 138 11.62 16.18 -4.56
C GLU A 138 10.26 15.55 -4.20
N LYS A 139 9.67 14.82 -5.15
CA LYS A 139 8.43 14.03 -4.97
C LYS A 139 8.71 12.86 -4.03
N ILE A 140 7.89 12.73 -2.98
CA ILE A 140 7.96 11.62 -2.04
C ILE A 140 6.56 11.00 -1.89
N ALA A 141 6.50 9.68 -1.98
CA ALA A 141 5.27 8.90 -1.90
C ALA A 141 4.43 9.24 -0.67
N GLU A 142 3.11 9.29 -0.87
CA GLU A 142 2.14 9.29 0.21
C GLU A 142 1.98 7.86 0.74
N VAL A 143 2.10 7.69 2.06
CA VAL A 143 1.97 6.40 2.73
C VAL A 143 0.67 6.40 3.52
N ARG A 144 -0.22 5.43 3.23
CA ARG A 144 -1.52 5.26 3.89
C ARG A 144 -1.89 3.80 4.07
N LEU A 145 -2.87 3.54 4.92
CA LEU A 145 -3.51 2.23 4.96
C LEU A 145 -4.38 2.04 3.72
N PHE A 146 -4.44 0.84 3.16
CA PHE A 146 -5.25 0.59 1.97
C PHE A 146 -6.75 0.85 2.24
N GLY A 147 -7.22 0.52 3.44
CA GLY A 147 -8.58 0.84 3.88
C GLY A 147 -8.83 2.30 4.24
N ASP A 148 -7.87 3.22 4.10
CA ASP A 148 -8.09 4.66 4.34
C ASP A 148 -8.97 5.32 3.25
N PHE A 149 -9.26 4.63 2.15
CA PHE A 149 -10.10 5.16 1.06
C PHE A 149 -11.55 4.69 1.18
N GLY A 150 -12.48 5.64 1.09
CA GLY A 150 -13.91 5.41 1.12
C GLY A 150 -14.49 5.06 -0.26
N PRO A 151 -15.61 4.33 -0.32
CA PRO A 151 -16.22 3.89 -1.59
C PRO A 151 -16.75 5.03 -2.47
N ASP A 152 -16.98 6.20 -1.88
CA ASP A 152 -17.39 7.45 -2.53
C ASP A 152 -16.21 8.33 -2.98
N GLY A 153 -14.98 7.81 -2.88
CA GLY A 153 -13.75 8.56 -3.18
C GLY A 153 -13.35 9.53 -2.07
N THR A 154 -13.95 9.44 -0.88
CA THR A 154 -13.46 10.12 0.32
C THR A 154 -12.19 9.45 0.84
N ILE A 155 -11.48 10.17 1.71
CA ILE A 155 -10.27 9.69 2.35
C ILE A 155 -10.35 9.94 3.85
N GLN A 156 -9.89 9.00 4.65
CA GLN A 156 -9.84 9.15 6.10
C GLN A 156 -8.95 10.34 6.48
N SER A 157 -9.46 11.20 7.37
CA SER A 157 -8.75 12.40 7.84
C SER A 157 -7.48 12.03 8.61
N ARG A 158 -7.54 10.97 9.43
CA ARG A 158 -6.39 10.36 10.09
C ARG A 158 -5.79 9.27 9.21
N VAL A 159 -4.49 9.33 8.98
CA VAL A 159 -3.73 8.24 8.32
C VAL A 159 -3.78 6.99 9.20
N GLY A 160 -4.09 5.84 8.59
CA GLY A 160 -4.36 4.59 9.34
C GLY A 160 -5.64 4.67 10.16
N GLY A 161 -6.61 5.45 9.68
CA GLY A 161 -7.95 5.57 10.25
C GLY A 161 -8.92 4.52 9.73
N GLY A 162 -8.59 3.93 8.58
CA GLY A 162 -9.40 2.95 7.88
C GLY A 162 -9.26 1.52 8.41
N GLU A 163 -9.88 0.61 7.67
CA GLU A 163 -9.88 -0.82 7.96
C GLU A 163 -8.55 -1.50 7.57
N GLU A 164 -8.03 -2.37 8.43
CA GLU A 164 -6.84 -3.17 8.15
C GLU A 164 -7.21 -4.45 7.38
N VAL A 165 -6.38 -4.81 6.40
CA VAL A 165 -6.47 -6.08 5.69
C VAL A 165 -6.07 -7.19 6.65
N GLN A 166 -7.03 -8.08 6.94
CA GLN A 166 -6.86 -9.12 7.94
C GLN A 166 -5.81 -10.15 7.50
N ASP A 167 -5.10 -10.72 8.45
CA ASP A 167 -4.21 -11.83 8.16
C ASP A 167 -5.07 -13.09 7.85
N PRO A 168 -5.01 -13.63 6.62
CA PRO A 168 -5.92 -14.70 6.18
C PRO A 168 -5.70 -16.01 6.93
N TYR A 169 -4.56 -16.18 7.62
CA TYR A 169 -4.22 -17.44 8.29
C TYR A 169 -4.94 -17.63 9.63
N TYR A 170 -5.47 -16.55 10.22
CA TYR A 170 -6.26 -16.62 11.46
C TYR A 170 -7.77 -16.84 11.20
N GLY A 171 -8.23 -16.64 9.95
CA GLY A 171 -9.65 -16.75 9.56
C GLY A 171 -10.10 -18.14 9.11
N GLY A 172 -9.30 -19.19 9.36
CA GLY A 172 -9.65 -20.55 8.92
C GLY A 172 -9.78 -20.67 7.39
N ALA A 173 -10.79 -21.41 6.91
CA ALA A 173 -10.99 -21.61 5.47
C ALA A 173 -11.50 -20.37 4.72
N GLN A 174 -12.10 -19.40 5.41
CA GLN A 174 -12.70 -18.20 4.80
C GLN A 174 -11.77 -16.98 4.79
N GLY A 175 -10.70 -16.96 5.60
CA GLY A 175 -9.82 -15.79 5.72
C GLY A 175 -9.21 -15.31 4.40
N PHE A 176 -8.95 -16.20 3.44
CA PHE A 176 -8.47 -15.80 2.11
C PHE A 176 -9.55 -15.15 1.25
N GLU A 177 -10.81 -15.54 1.42
CA GLU A 177 -11.93 -14.92 0.73
C GLU A 177 -12.18 -13.51 1.28
N GLU A 178 -12.14 -13.35 2.60
CA GLU A 178 -12.28 -12.05 3.26
C GLU A 178 -11.19 -11.07 2.78
N VAL A 179 -9.94 -11.51 2.72
CA VAL A 179 -8.83 -10.69 2.18
C VAL A 179 -9.05 -10.33 0.72
N TYR A 180 -9.59 -11.25 -0.09
CA TYR A 180 -9.93 -10.96 -1.48
C TYR A 180 -11.01 -9.87 -1.57
N GLU A 181 -12.09 -9.99 -0.79
CA GLU A 181 -13.17 -9.01 -0.76
C GLU A 181 -12.70 -7.63 -0.25
N GLN A 182 -11.86 -7.60 0.79
CA GLN A 182 -11.20 -6.38 1.27
C GLN A 182 -10.37 -5.75 0.16
N ALA A 183 -9.52 -6.55 -0.51
CA ALA A 183 -8.69 -6.06 -1.61
C ALA A 183 -9.53 -5.48 -2.75
N VAL A 184 -10.63 -6.13 -3.14
CA VAL A 184 -11.53 -5.61 -4.20
C VAL A 184 -12.14 -4.28 -3.79
N ARG A 185 -12.66 -4.21 -2.56
CA ARG A 185 -13.35 -3.02 -2.04
C ARG A 185 -12.39 -1.84 -1.92
N PHE A 186 -11.21 -2.05 -1.33
CA PHE A 186 -10.21 -0.99 -1.20
C PHE A 186 -9.64 -0.55 -2.55
N SER A 187 -9.46 -1.49 -3.49
CA SER A 187 -9.06 -1.18 -4.88
C SER A 187 -10.05 -0.22 -5.54
N LYS A 188 -11.35 -0.53 -5.48
CA LYS A 188 -12.41 0.32 -6.06
C LYS A 188 -12.48 1.69 -5.38
N ALA A 189 -12.41 1.72 -4.05
CA ALA A 189 -12.40 2.95 -3.28
C ALA A 189 -11.21 3.86 -3.64
N PHE A 190 -10.02 3.27 -3.76
CA PHE A 190 -8.82 4.01 -4.17
C PHE A 190 -8.96 4.59 -5.59
N LEU A 191 -9.49 3.83 -6.54
CA LEU A 191 -9.74 4.32 -7.89
C LEU A 191 -10.79 5.44 -7.93
N ALA A 192 -11.85 5.34 -7.13
CA ALA A 192 -12.83 6.41 -6.98
C ALA A 192 -12.16 7.70 -6.48
N TYR A 193 -11.27 7.59 -5.47
CA TYR A 193 -10.48 8.72 -4.97
C TYR A 193 -9.54 9.31 -6.04
N LEU A 194 -8.85 8.47 -6.83
CA LEU A 194 -8.02 8.99 -7.92
C LEU A 194 -8.84 9.73 -8.98
N ALA A 195 -10.05 9.24 -9.29
CA ALA A 195 -10.94 9.88 -10.24
C ALA A 195 -11.47 11.25 -9.72
N THR A 196 -11.76 11.38 -8.42
CA THR A 196 -12.17 12.68 -7.84
C THR A 196 -11.01 13.67 -7.83
N LYS A 197 -9.80 13.22 -7.50
CA LYS A 197 -8.58 14.05 -7.54
C LYS A 197 -8.23 14.50 -8.97
N GLY A 198 -8.35 13.60 -9.95
CA GLY A 198 -8.14 13.92 -11.36
C GLY A 198 -9.10 14.99 -11.89
N LYS A 199 -10.38 14.94 -11.46
CA LYS A 199 -11.37 15.97 -11.80
C LYS A 199 -11.10 17.31 -11.12
N ALA A 200 -10.68 17.29 -9.85
CA ALA A 200 -10.34 18.51 -9.10
C ALA A 200 -9.09 19.24 -9.64
N GLY A 201 -8.16 18.51 -10.26
CA GLY A 201 -6.98 19.08 -10.92
C GLY A 201 -7.20 19.59 -12.35
N GLY A 202 -8.38 19.34 -12.93
CA GLY A 202 -8.73 19.71 -14.32
C GLY A 202 -9.55 20.99 -14.46
N VAL A 203 -9.74 21.77 -13.39
CA VAL A 203 -10.49 23.04 -13.43
C VAL A 203 -9.51 24.22 -13.37
N VAL A 204 -8.69 24.39 -14.40
CA VAL A 204 -8.14 25.70 -14.79
C VAL A 204 -7.90 25.68 -16.30
N GLU A 205 -8.83 26.30 -17.03
CA GLU A 205 -8.71 26.96 -18.34
C GLU A 205 -10.03 26.78 -19.10
N GLU A 206 -10.94 27.73 -18.95
CA GLU A 206 -11.72 28.19 -20.09
C GLU A 206 -11.99 29.69 -19.96
N SER A 207 -11.37 30.40 -20.91
CA SER A 207 -11.42 31.78 -21.40
C SER A 207 -12.52 32.73 -20.90
#